data_AF-A0A1F2TAZ3-F1
#
_entry.id   AF-A0A1F2TAZ3-F1
#
_cell.length_a   1.000
_cell.length_b   1.000
_cell.length_c   1.000
_cell.angle_alpha   90.00
_cell.angle_beta   90.00
_cell.angle_gamma   90.00
#
_symmetry.space_group_name_H-M   'P 1'
#
loop_
_entity.id
_entity.type
_entity.pdbx_description
1 polymer ?
#
loop_
_entity_poly.entity_id
_entity_poly.type
_entity_poly.pdbx_seq_one_letter_code
_entity_poly.pdbx_strand_id
1 'polypeptide(L)'
;MKKLLLMTAALVAAVAVWGALTMPPRRLTLAARRDGTIPGVIHVHTNRSDGLGGPDEIAAAAARAGLAFVVFTDHGDGTRTPDPPTYRSNVLCLDGVEISTTGGHYVALDMSTSPYPLGGEARDVVEDVRRLGGFGIAAHPDSPKLQLQWREWTAPFDGIELLNPDTSWRVLAAKPGWTPKRHLLEALIAYPFRPQEVMAGLIQPNAALDHWETLTRRRRVVALAGADAHAKLAPRNADPGDTRYVLPLPGYESSFRLFSVHVRPDRPFSGRAADDAARLVGAIRAGHAYTAIDGVATPASFEFTATNALGTVHEGDELGVGGPLSLRVRSNAPAGFTTLIYEGRRIVTSQHDSQDVTANVPGSPGVYWAEIVATGRAPELTWVRSNPIYARRPGPTVTPSARPPATASVALFDGSSTAGWRVEQDPTSLAAVDLAETPSGKALRFRFGLSGGSPAQQVAALVFDSPAGIARHDRLNFSIRAEKPMRVSVQLRAGAGEAAGERWQRSVYVDTFDQARTIYFDDVAPVGQTHTVAPPLDSIRSLLFVIDTTNSKPGVSGRIWIGKAALQR
;
A
#
# COMPACT_ATOMS: atom_id res chain seq x y z
N MET A 1 -38.43 -33.01 29.55
CA MET A 1 -36.98 -33.00 29.86
C MET A 1 -36.18 -34.07 29.09
N LYS A 2 -36.47 -35.39 29.21
CA LYS A 2 -35.73 -36.44 28.47
C LYS A 2 -35.71 -36.28 26.94
N LYS A 3 -36.86 -35.93 26.31
CA LYS A 3 -36.94 -35.68 24.86
C LYS A 3 -36.08 -34.48 24.41
N LEU A 4 -36.06 -33.41 25.20
CA LEU A 4 -35.25 -32.22 24.91
C LEU A 4 -33.75 -32.55 25.00
N LEU A 5 -33.33 -33.27 26.04
CA LEU A 5 -31.94 -33.74 26.21
C LEU A 5 -31.48 -34.64 25.05
N LEU A 6 -32.33 -35.58 24.61
CA LEU A 6 -32.05 -36.45 23.46
C LEU A 6 -31.93 -35.66 22.16
N MET A 7 -32.81 -34.68 21.92
CA MET A 7 -32.74 -33.82 20.74
C MET A 7 -31.47 -32.95 20.75
N THR A 8 -31.11 -32.36 21.90
CA THR A 8 -29.87 -31.59 22.04
C THR A 8 -28.65 -32.47 21.81
N ALA A 9 -28.60 -33.68 22.38
CA ALA A 9 -27.50 -34.61 22.17
C ALA A 9 -27.36 -35.06 20.71
N ALA A 10 -28.48 -35.35 20.04
CA ALA A 10 -28.49 -35.71 18.62
C ALA A 10 -28.01 -34.55 17.74
N LEU A 11 -28.42 -33.31 18.05
CA LEU A 11 -27.96 -32.12 17.33
C LEU A 11 -26.45 -31.89 17.53
N VAL A 12 -25.96 -32.02 18.76
CA VAL A 12 -24.52 -31.90 19.08
C VAL A 12 -23.72 -32.96 18.32
N ALA A 13 -24.19 -34.22 18.31
CA ALA A 13 -23.55 -35.29 17.55
C ALA A 13 -23.55 -35.03 16.04
N ALA A 14 -24.66 -34.52 15.49
CA ALA A 14 -24.75 -34.16 14.08
C ALA A 14 -23.79 -33.02 13.72
N VAL A 15 -23.68 -31.98 14.55
CA VAL A 15 -22.72 -30.88 14.37
C VAL A 15 -21.28 -31.39 14.48
N ALA A 16 -20.99 -32.29 15.42
CA ALA A 16 -19.66 -32.89 15.57
C ALA A 16 -19.27 -33.74 14.34
N VAL A 17 -20.18 -34.59 13.84
CA VAL A 17 -19.95 -35.38 12.62
C VAL A 17 -19.80 -34.47 11.41
N TRP A 18 -20.66 -33.46 11.27
CA TRP A 18 -20.56 -32.47 10.18
C TRP A 18 -19.23 -31.73 10.22
N GLY A 19 -18.83 -31.22 11.38
CA GLY A 19 -17.54 -30.57 11.58
C GLY A 19 -16.37 -31.50 11.24
N ALA A 20 -16.44 -32.77 11.64
CA ALA A 20 -15.41 -33.76 11.32
C ALA A 20 -15.29 -34.04 9.81
N LEU A 21 -16.41 -34.11 9.09
CA LEU A 21 -16.46 -34.35 7.66
C LEU A 21 -16.06 -33.12 6.82
N THR A 22 -16.22 -31.91 7.36
CA THR A 22 -15.94 -30.63 6.69
C THR A 22 -14.62 -29.99 7.11
N MET A 23 -13.87 -30.64 8.00
CA MET A 23 -12.56 -30.15 8.44
C MET A 23 -11.58 -30.06 7.26
N PRO A 24 -10.85 -28.94 7.09
CA PRO A 24 -9.85 -28.81 6.04
C PRO A 24 -8.72 -29.81 6.25
N PRO A 25 -8.07 -30.32 5.18
CA PRO A 25 -6.97 -31.27 5.29
C PRO A 25 -5.83 -30.69 6.13
N ARG A 26 -5.15 -31.53 6.92
CA ARG A 26 -4.03 -31.09 7.78
C ARG A 26 -2.90 -30.52 6.92
N ARG A 27 -2.25 -29.48 7.43
CA ARG A 27 -1.02 -28.97 6.80
C ARG A 27 0.08 -30.03 6.83
N LEU A 28 0.92 -30.01 5.81
CA LEU A 28 2.06 -30.93 5.72
C LEU A 28 3.25 -30.38 6.51
N THR A 29 3.88 -31.23 7.32
CA THR A 29 5.15 -30.88 7.99
C THR A 29 6.30 -31.40 7.15
N LEU A 30 7.18 -30.50 6.73
CA LEU A 30 8.31 -30.77 5.85
C LEU A 30 9.62 -30.84 6.64
N ALA A 31 10.63 -31.49 6.06
CA ALA A 31 11.97 -31.42 6.60
C ALA A 31 12.53 -30.00 6.42
N ALA A 32 13.08 -29.43 7.49
CA ALA A 32 13.70 -28.12 7.45
C ALA A 32 14.92 -28.13 6.52
N ARG A 33 14.91 -27.26 5.52
CA ARG A 33 16.02 -27.04 4.59
C ARG A 33 16.38 -25.56 4.61
N ARG A 34 17.68 -25.26 4.68
CA ARG A 34 18.16 -23.87 4.61
C ARG A 34 18.26 -23.45 3.15
N ASP A 35 17.66 -22.32 2.81
CA ASP A 35 17.77 -21.64 1.51
C ASP A 35 18.35 -20.22 1.62
N GLY A 36 18.87 -19.88 2.81
CA GLY A 36 19.44 -18.57 3.12
C GLY A 36 18.41 -17.46 3.37
N THR A 37 17.12 -17.79 3.39
CA THR A 37 16.07 -16.81 3.72
C THR A 37 15.80 -16.74 5.22
N ILE A 38 15.21 -15.62 5.62
CA ILE A 38 14.78 -15.32 6.98
C ILE A 38 13.25 -15.17 6.93
N PRO A 39 12.49 -16.03 7.64
CA PRO A 39 11.03 -15.94 7.64
C PRO A 39 10.56 -14.82 8.58
N GLY A 40 9.54 -14.08 8.17
CA GLY A 40 8.90 -13.07 9.01
C GLY A 40 7.51 -12.70 8.51
N VAL A 41 6.98 -11.63 9.09
CA VAL A 41 5.65 -11.11 8.75
C VAL A 41 5.68 -9.60 8.67
N ILE A 42 4.90 -9.05 7.74
CA ILE A 42 4.77 -7.61 7.48
C ILE A 42 3.29 -7.24 7.60
N HIS A 43 3.02 -5.95 7.81
CA HIS A 43 1.66 -5.41 7.93
C HIS A 43 0.95 -5.93 9.18
N VAL A 44 1.36 -5.43 10.34
CA VAL A 44 0.88 -5.88 11.66
C VAL A 44 0.52 -4.68 12.53
N HIS A 45 -0.67 -4.70 13.11
CA HIS A 45 -1.20 -3.60 13.93
C HIS A 45 -1.01 -3.92 15.41
N THR A 46 -0.57 -2.93 16.16
CA THR A 46 -0.39 -3.00 17.62
C THR A 46 -1.50 -2.24 18.32
N ASN A 47 -1.47 -2.23 19.65
CA ASN A 47 -2.36 -1.42 20.48
C ASN A 47 -2.08 0.09 20.42
N ARG A 48 -1.17 0.54 19.55
CA ARG A 48 -0.93 1.96 19.26
C ARG A 48 -1.92 2.52 18.25
N SER A 49 -2.48 1.70 17.36
CA SER A 49 -3.67 2.04 16.59
C SER A 49 -4.87 1.22 17.06
N ASP A 50 -5.05 0.02 16.49
CA ASP A 50 -6.30 -0.72 16.52
C ASP A 50 -6.12 -2.23 16.61
N GLY A 51 -4.88 -2.69 16.77
CA GLY A 51 -4.58 -4.05 17.23
C GLY A 51 -4.84 -4.23 18.72
N LEU A 52 -5.06 -5.46 19.17
CA LEU A 52 -5.29 -5.73 20.60
C LEU A 52 -4.00 -5.84 21.42
N GLY A 53 -2.88 -6.23 20.79
CA GLY A 53 -1.64 -6.60 21.47
C GLY A 53 -0.57 -5.51 21.43
N GLY A 54 0.25 -5.45 22.47
CA GLY A 54 1.45 -4.60 22.46
C GLY A 54 2.62 -5.23 21.67
N PRO A 55 3.64 -4.45 21.28
CA PRO A 55 4.79 -4.94 20.53
C PRO A 55 5.48 -6.18 21.11
N ASP A 56 5.62 -6.29 22.44
CA ASP A 56 6.26 -7.44 23.09
C ASP A 56 5.44 -8.73 22.99
N GLU A 57 4.12 -8.63 23.13
CA GLU A 57 3.22 -9.78 22.98
C GLU A 57 3.22 -10.30 21.54
N ILE A 58 3.18 -9.37 20.58
CA ILE A 58 3.21 -9.68 19.16
C ILE A 58 4.55 -10.33 18.79
N ALA A 59 5.67 -9.79 19.26
CA ALA A 59 6.99 -10.40 19.03
C ALA A 59 7.10 -11.80 19.63
N ALA A 60 6.55 -12.02 20.83
CA ALA A 60 6.49 -13.35 21.45
C ALA A 60 5.61 -14.32 20.62
N ALA A 61 4.50 -13.85 20.05
CA ALA A 61 3.68 -14.64 19.14
C ALA A 61 4.42 -15.00 17.84
N ALA A 62 5.17 -14.05 17.28
CA ALA A 62 6.01 -14.29 16.10
C ALA A 62 7.11 -15.33 16.41
N ALA A 63 7.77 -15.24 17.56
CA ALA A 63 8.76 -16.21 18.01
C ALA A 63 8.17 -17.63 18.12
N ARG A 64 6.98 -17.77 18.72
CA ARG A 64 6.28 -19.07 18.82
C ARG A 64 5.84 -19.62 17.47
N ALA A 65 5.58 -18.75 16.49
CA ALA A 65 5.31 -19.12 15.12
C ALA A 65 6.58 -19.48 14.32
N GLY A 66 7.78 -19.29 14.89
CA GLY A 66 9.05 -19.56 14.22
C GLY A 66 9.54 -18.45 13.29
N LEU A 67 8.96 -17.26 13.41
CA LEU A 67 9.36 -16.07 12.64
C LEU A 67 10.55 -15.37 13.30
N ALA A 68 11.41 -14.79 12.47
CA ALA A 68 12.63 -14.09 12.88
C ALA A 68 12.51 -12.56 12.79
N PHE A 69 11.50 -12.03 12.10
CA PHE A 69 11.18 -10.60 12.11
C PHE A 69 9.67 -10.33 12.05
N VAL A 70 9.29 -9.14 12.53
CA VAL A 70 7.94 -8.56 12.41
C VAL A 70 8.05 -7.08 12.06
N VAL A 71 7.21 -6.60 11.15
CA VAL A 71 7.10 -5.19 10.80
C VAL A 71 5.74 -4.66 11.25
N PHE A 72 5.75 -3.78 12.25
CA PHE A 72 4.57 -3.08 12.71
C PHE A 72 4.21 -1.95 11.74
N THR A 73 2.92 -1.73 11.53
CA THR A 73 2.39 -0.74 10.58
C THR A 73 1.12 -0.11 11.11
N ASP A 74 1.15 0.33 12.38
CA ASP A 74 0.01 1.02 13.00
C ASP A 74 -0.48 2.18 12.13
N HIS A 75 -1.79 2.42 12.14
CA HIS A 75 -2.39 3.55 11.43
C HIS A 75 -1.79 4.87 11.89
N GLY A 76 -1.41 5.72 10.94
CA GLY A 76 -0.85 7.03 11.25
C GLY A 76 -0.65 7.93 10.03
N ASP A 77 -0.15 9.14 10.31
CA ASP A 77 0.10 10.19 9.31
C ASP A 77 1.58 10.39 9.02
N GLY A 78 2.44 9.49 9.49
CA GLY A 78 3.90 9.57 9.33
C GLY A 78 4.60 10.63 10.19
N THR A 79 3.90 11.40 11.03
CA THR A 79 4.52 12.46 11.86
C THR A 79 5.06 11.96 13.19
N ARG A 80 4.70 10.75 13.60
CA ARG A 80 5.32 10.07 14.75
C ARG A 80 6.72 9.61 14.35
N THR A 81 7.70 9.83 15.23
CA THR A 81 9.04 9.26 15.02
C THR A 81 8.97 7.74 15.17
N PRO A 82 9.43 6.95 14.18
CA PRO A 82 9.48 5.50 14.29
C PRO A 82 10.39 5.05 15.45
N ASP A 83 9.99 4.00 16.15
CA ASP A 83 10.85 3.35 17.13
C ASP A 83 12.08 2.76 16.43
N PRO A 84 13.28 2.85 17.03
CA PRO A 84 14.46 2.24 16.46
C PRO A 84 14.28 0.70 16.39
N PRO A 85 14.85 0.04 15.36
CA PRO A 85 14.81 -1.42 15.27
C PRO A 85 15.36 -2.08 16.53
N THR A 86 14.66 -3.10 17.02
CA THR A 86 15.03 -3.78 18.27
C THR A 86 14.67 -5.26 18.22
N TYR A 87 15.42 -6.08 18.94
CA TYR A 87 15.05 -7.47 19.15
C TYR A 87 14.12 -7.59 20.36
N ARG A 88 12.92 -8.14 20.14
CA ARG A 88 11.97 -8.52 21.19
C ARG A 88 11.71 -10.01 21.07
N SER A 89 11.88 -10.77 22.15
CA SER A 89 11.73 -12.25 22.12
C SER A 89 12.55 -12.93 21.01
N ASN A 90 13.76 -12.43 20.73
CA ASN A 90 14.64 -12.86 19.63
C ASN A 90 14.08 -12.66 18.21
N VAL A 91 13.02 -11.85 18.07
CA VAL A 91 12.45 -11.41 16.79
C VAL A 91 12.87 -9.99 16.52
N LEU A 92 13.38 -9.72 15.31
CA LEU A 92 13.71 -8.37 14.88
C LEU A 92 12.41 -7.59 14.61
N CYS A 93 12.15 -6.55 15.39
CA CYS A 93 10.98 -5.69 15.25
C CYS A 93 11.33 -4.39 14.54
N LEU A 94 10.60 -4.06 13.48
CA LEU A 94 10.68 -2.79 12.76
C LEU A 94 9.37 -2.02 12.91
N ASP A 95 9.46 -0.70 12.87
CA ASP A 95 8.34 0.22 13.00
C ASP A 95 8.13 0.98 11.68
N GLY A 96 7.01 0.70 11.02
CA GLY A 96 6.52 1.40 9.84
C GLY A 96 5.18 2.08 10.15
N VAL A 97 4.48 2.51 9.09
CA VAL A 97 3.17 3.17 9.23
C VAL A 97 2.24 2.77 8.09
N GLU A 98 0.97 2.55 8.38
CA GLU A 98 -0.07 2.47 7.35
C GLU A 98 -0.82 3.81 7.28
N ILE A 99 -0.78 4.44 6.11
CA ILE A 99 -1.34 5.78 5.85
C ILE A 99 -2.65 5.62 5.08
N SER A 100 -3.73 6.18 5.60
CA SER A 100 -5.01 6.26 4.90
C SER A 100 -4.99 7.40 3.88
N THR A 101 -5.32 7.07 2.63
CA THR A 101 -5.40 8.04 1.53
C THR A 101 -6.81 8.05 0.94
N THR A 102 -7.14 9.01 0.08
CA THR A 102 -8.40 9.00 -0.68
C THR A 102 -8.47 7.87 -1.71
N GLY A 103 -7.33 7.24 -2.03
CA GLY A 103 -7.20 6.17 -3.02
C GLY A 103 -6.87 4.80 -2.42
N GLY A 104 -7.13 4.58 -1.14
CA GLY A 104 -6.85 3.32 -0.40
C GLY A 104 -5.77 3.49 0.67
N HIS A 105 -5.33 2.39 1.27
CA HIS A 105 -4.25 2.42 2.27
C HIS A 105 -2.87 2.21 1.65
N TYR A 106 -1.86 2.79 2.31
CA TYR A 106 -0.49 2.75 1.86
C TYR A 106 0.46 2.48 3.03
N VAL A 107 1.18 1.35 2.99
CA VAL A 107 2.19 1.02 4.01
C VAL A 107 3.52 1.65 3.62
N ALA A 108 4.16 2.37 4.54
CA ALA A 108 5.49 2.93 4.37
C ALA A 108 6.47 2.30 5.37
N LEU A 109 7.56 1.74 4.84
CA LEU A 109 8.68 1.19 5.61
C LEU A 109 9.91 2.08 5.47
N ASP A 110 10.77 2.09 6.50
CA ASP A 110 12.09 2.76 6.44
C ASP A 110 12.00 4.22 5.96
N MET A 111 11.01 4.94 6.49
CA MET A 111 10.71 6.32 6.16
C MET A 111 11.15 7.23 7.31
N SER A 112 11.77 8.36 6.98
CA SER A 112 12.05 9.41 7.97
C SER A 112 10.75 10.04 8.48
N THR A 113 10.77 10.57 9.70
CA THR A 113 9.62 11.29 10.28
C THR A 113 9.15 12.40 9.35
N SER A 114 7.86 12.41 9.02
CA SER A 114 7.27 13.44 8.17
C SER A 114 7.12 14.76 8.94
N PRO A 115 7.49 15.91 8.35
CA PRO A 115 7.30 17.22 8.98
C PRO A 115 5.83 17.67 9.05
N TYR A 116 4.92 17.00 8.33
CA TYR A 116 3.49 17.28 8.29
C TYR A 116 2.67 16.00 8.10
N PRO A 117 1.36 16.00 8.45
CA PRO A 117 0.50 14.83 8.24
C PRO A 117 0.45 14.38 6.77
N LEU A 118 0.80 13.12 6.52
CA LEU A 118 0.62 12.49 5.22
C LEU A 118 -0.82 12.00 5.10
N GLY A 119 -1.46 12.33 3.98
CA GLY A 119 -2.86 12.04 3.70
C GLY A 119 -3.33 12.77 2.44
N GLY A 120 -4.59 12.57 2.07
CA GLY A 120 -5.15 13.12 0.83
C GLY A 120 -4.97 12.18 -0.36
N GLU A 121 -4.65 12.70 -1.53
CA GLU A 121 -4.49 11.90 -2.76
C GLU A 121 -3.40 10.84 -2.62
N ALA A 122 -3.70 9.60 -2.99
CA ALA A 122 -2.76 8.48 -2.87
C ALA A 122 -1.40 8.76 -3.55
N ARG A 123 -1.43 9.31 -4.77
CA ARG A 123 -0.23 9.72 -5.53
C ARG A 123 0.69 10.63 -4.71
N ASP A 124 0.10 11.57 -3.98
CA ASP A 124 0.83 12.59 -3.23
C ASP A 124 1.49 12.00 -1.97
N VAL A 125 0.83 11.02 -1.35
CA VAL A 125 1.43 10.23 -0.28
C VAL A 125 2.58 9.36 -0.82
N VAL A 126 2.44 8.74 -2.01
CA VAL A 126 3.55 8.01 -2.65
C VAL A 126 4.75 8.92 -2.91
N GLU A 127 4.52 10.13 -3.42
CA GLU A 127 5.58 11.14 -3.62
C GLU A 127 6.30 11.46 -2.32
N ASP A 128 5.54 11.68 -1.23
CA ASP A 128 6.09 12.04 0.07
C ASP A 128 6.87 10.92 0.72
N VAL A 129 6.34 9.69 0.71
CA VAL A 129 7.03 8.50 1.23
C VAL A 129 8.36 8.34 0.52
N ARG A 130 8.39 8.48 -0.81
CA ARG A 130 9.63 8.42 -1.59
C ARG A 130 10.59 9.55 -1.24
N ARG A 131 10.11 10.79 -1.11
CA ARG A 131 10.93 11.95 -0.74
C ARG A 131 11.55 11.80 0.65
N LEU A 132 10.86 11.13 1.56
CA LEU A 132 11.32 10.82 2.92
C LEU A 132 12.18 9.55 3.00
N GLY A 133 12.55 8.97 1.86
CA GLY A 133 13.41 7.79 1.74
C GLY A 133 12.70 6.46 1.94
N GLY A 134 11.38 6.44 2.15
CA GLY A 134 10.61 5.24 2.44
C GLY A 134 10.52 4.22 1.31
N PHE A 135 10.07 3.02 1.64
CA PHE A 135 9.61 1.99 0.72
C PHE A 135 8.10 1.85 0.88
N GLY A 136 7.36 2.15 -0.18
CA GLY A 136 5.91 2.24 -0.08
C GLY A 136 5.17 1.12 -0.79
N ILE A 137 4.19 0.53 -0.11
CA ILE A 137 3.47 -0.68 -0.51
C ILE A 137 1.97 -0.36 -0.62
N ALA A 138 1.36 -0.66 -1.77
CA ALA A 138 -0.08 -0.67 -1.93
C ALA A 138 -0.70 -1.79 -1.09
N ALA A 139 -1.40 -1.42 -0.01
CA ALA A 139 -2.00 -2.33 0.96
C ALA A 139 -3.34 -2.88 0.46
N HIS A 140 -3.61 -4.16 0.75
CA HIS A 140 -4.88 -4.87 0.48
C HIS A 140 -5.68 -4.35 -0.75
N PRO A 141 -5.07 -4.38 -1.95
CA PRO A 141 -5.61 -3.72 -3.14
C PRO A 141 -6.93 -4.31 -3.65
N ASP A 142 -7.32 -5.49 -3.18
CA ASP A 142 -8.57 -6.19 -3.50
C ASP A 142 -9.62 -6.10 -2.39
N SER A 143 -9.42 -5.23 -1.39
CA SER A 143 -10.38 -5.02 -0.31
C SER A 143 -11.78 -4.73 -0.86
N PRO A 144 -12.84 -5.40 -0.36
CA PRO A 144 -14.21 -5.12 -0.80
C PRO A 144 -14.74 -3.77 -0.26
N LYS A 145 -13.99 -3.11 0.64
CA LYS A 145 -14.30 -1.78 1.16
C LYS A 145 -13.56 -0.72 0.33
N LEU A 146 -14.30 0.09 -0.42
CA LEU A 146 -13.74 1.10 -1.35
C LEU A 146 -12.77 2.10 -0.69
N GLN A 147 -12.95 2.39 0.60
CA GLN A 147 -12.07 3.28 1.35
C GLN A 147 -10.71 2.66 1.70
N LEU A 148 -10.64 1.33 1.76
CA LEU A 148 -9.39 0.59 2.01
C LEU A 148 -8.71 0.22 0.69
N GLN A 149 -9.52 -0.12 -0.30
CA GLN A 149 -9.08 -0.59 -1.61
C GLN A 149 -8.14 0.40 -2.30
N TRP A 150 -6.93 -0.07 -2.63
CA TRP A 150 -6.00 0.68 -3.47
C TRP A 150 -6.56 0.89 -4.88
N ARG A 151 -6.57 2.14 -5.34
CA ARG A 151 -7.12 2.52 -6.66
C ARG A 151 -6.15 3.34 -7.52
N GLU A 152 -5.07 3.84 -6.94
CA GLU A 152 -4.12 4.71 -7.65
C GLU A 152 -3.00 3.93 -8.33
N TRP A 153 -3.35 3.23 -9.42
CA TRP A 153 -2.44 2.35 -10.15
C TRP A 153 -1.37 3.07 -10.97
N THR A 154 -1.53 4.38 -11.19
CA THR A 154 -0.54 5.18 -11.93
C THR A 154 0.58 5.70 -11.03
N ALA A 155 0.39 5.70 -9.70
CA ALA A 155 1.41 6.13 -8.77
C ALA A 155 2.64 5.20 -8.78
N PRO A 156 3.85 5.75 -8.61
CA PRO A 156 5.10 5.00 -8.65
C PRO A 156 5.42 4.33 -7.30
N PHE A 157 4.48 3.56 -6.73
CA PHE A 157 4.69 2.81 -5.48
C PHE A 157 5.66 1.64 -5.65
N ASP A 158 6.43 1.26 -4.63
CA ASP A 158 7.52 0.29 -4.77
C ASP A 158 7.06 -1.19 -4.66
N GLY A 159 6.02 -1.46 -3.86
CA GLY A 159 5.52 -2.81 -3.62
C GLY A 159 3.99 -2.92 -3.61
N ILE A 160 3.51 -4.16 -3.64
CA ILE A 160 2.08 -4.50 -3.56
C ILE A 160 1.86 -5.72 -2.69
N GLU A 161 0.81 -5.67 -1.89
CA GLU A 161 0.32 -6.79 -1.12
C GLU A 161 -0.56 -7.71 -1.98
N LEU A 162 -0.01 -8.82 -2.47
CA LEU A 162 -0.74 -9.80 -3.28
C LEU A 162 -1.42 -10.90 -2.46
N LEU A 163 -1.09 -11.01 -1.18
CA LEU A 163 -1.76 -11.88 -0.21
C LEU A 163 -2.08 -11.06 1.04
N ASN A 164 -3.37 -10.92 1.31
CA ASN A 164 -3.90 -10.37 2.55
C ASN A 164 -5.02 -11.29 3.06
N PRO A 165 -4.79 -12.06 4.14
CA PRO A 165 -5.78 -12.98 4.67
C PRO A 165 -7.05 -12.31 5.21
N ASP A 166 -6.95 -11.11 5.80
CA ASP A 166 -8.12 -10.36 6.30
C ASP A 166 -9.05 -9.95 5.15
N THR A 167 -8.48 -9.47 4.05
CA THR A 167 -9.22 -9.15 2.84
C THR A 167 -9.82 -10.40 2.20
N SER A 168 -9.08 -11.51 2.15
CA SER A 168 -9.55 -12.76 1.54
C SER A 168 -10.87 -13.26 2.13
N TRP A 169 -10.98 -13.35 3.46
CA TRP A 169 -12.22 -13.82 4.08
C TRP A 169 -13.36 -12.80 3.92
N ARG A 170 -13.06 -11.49 3.90
CA ARG A 170 -14.06 -10.44 3.64
C ARG A 170 -14.60 -10.49 2.22
N VAL A 171 -13.74 -10.75 1.23
CA VAL A 171 -14.15 -10.98 -0.16
C VAL A 171 -15.12 -12.18 -0.21
N LEU A 172 -14.78 -13.29 0.44
CA LEU A 172 -15.68 -14.45 0.53
C LEU A 172 -17.01 -14.09 1.21
N ALA A 173 -16.97 -13.31 2.30
CA ALA A 173 -18.17 -12.86 3.02
C ALA A 173 -19.04 -11.87 2.24
N ALA A 174 -18.47 -11.16 1.27
CA ALA A 174 -19.19 -10.25 0.38
C ALA A 174 -19.88 -10.98 -0.79
N LYS A 175 -19.46 -12.21 -1.13
CA LYS A 175 -20.06 -12.98 -2.22
C LYS A 175 -21.53 -13.32 -1.93
N PRO A 176 -22.44 -13.14 -2.90
CA PRO A 176 -23.85 -13.51 -2.74
C PRO A 176 -24.03 -15.04 -2.72
N GLY A 177 -25.18 -15.49 -2.21
CA GLY A 177 -25.57 -16.90 -2.20
C GLY A 177 -25.30 -17.63 -0.88
N TRP A 178 -25.71 -18.91 -0.83
CA TRP A 178 -25.60 -19.77 0.35
C TRP A 178 -24.20 -20.41 0.48
N THR A 179 -23.56 -20.77 -0.63
CA THR A 179 -22.28 -21.50 -0.62
C THR A 179 -21.17 -20.77 0.14
N PRO A 180 -20.92 -19.45 -0.05
CA PRO A 180 -19.90 -18.73 0.72
C PRO A 180 -20.23 -18.66 2.22
N LYS A 181 -21.51 -18.49 2.56
CA LYS A 181 -21.99 -18.44 3.95
C LYS A 181 -21.81 -19.78 4.66
N ARG A 182 -22.13 -20.88 3.97
CA ARG A 182 -21.90 -22.24 4.47
C ARG A 182 -20.40 -22.48 4.72
N HIS A 183 -19.54 -22.07 3.79
CA HIS A 183 -18.09 -22.22 3.95
C HIS A 183 -17.56 -21.44 5.15
N LEU A 184 -18.05 -20.21 5.39
CA LEU A 184 -17.68 -19.43 6.58
C LEU A 184 -18.19 -20.07 7.89
N LEU A 185 -19.38 -20.69 7.87
CA LEU A 185 -19.89 -21.43 9.03
C LEU A 185 -19.03 -22.66 9.34
N GLU A 186 -18.64 -23.41 8.31
CA GLU A 186 -17.73 -24.56 8.44
C GLU A 186 -16.36 -24.13 8.97
N ALA A 187 -15.83 -23.01 8.46
CA ALA A 187 -14.61 -22.41 8.96
C ALA A 187 -14.72 -22.04 10.45
N LEU A 188 -15.82 -21.42 10.87
CA LEU A 188 -16.05 -21.05 12.28
C LEU A 188 -16.07 -22.29 13.20
N ILE A 189 -16.69 -23.39 12.75
CA ILE A 189 -16.76 -24.65 13.50
C ILE A 189 -15.38 -25.33 13.58
N ALA A 190 -14.63 -25.32 12.48
CA ALA A 190 -13.34 -26.00 12.39
C ALA A 190 -12.16 -25.20 12.99
N TYR A 191 -12.28 -23.88 13.10
CA TYR A 191 -11.21 -22.98 13.52
C TYR A 191 -10.54 -23.38 14.85
N PRO A 192 -11.29 -23.74 15.93
CA PRO A 192 -10.65 -24.13 17.20
C PRO A 192 -9.77 -25.39 17.10
N PHE A 193 -9.94 -26.20 16.05
CA PHE A 193 -9.23 -27.47 15.87
C PHE A 193 -8.12 -27.41 14.82
N ARG A 194 -8.29 -26.59 13.76
CA ARG A 194 -7.35 -26.45 12.63
C ARG A 194 -7.25 -24.99 12.15
N PRO A 195 -6.81 -24.04 12.98
CA PRO A 195 -6.93 -22.63 12.65
C PRO A 195 -6.14 -22.25 11.39
N GLN A 196 -4.92 -22.77 11.22
CA GLN A 196 -4.08 -22.43 10.06
C GLN A 196 -4.67 -22.99 8.76
N GLU A 197 -5.12 -24.24 8.76
CA GLU A 197 -5.69 -24.89 7.59
C GLU A 197 -7.05 -24.29 7.19
N VAL A 198 -7.84 -23.89 8.19
CA VAL A 198 -9.09 -23.14 8.00
C VAL A 198 -8.79 -21.81 7.33
N MET A 199 -7.87 -21.02 7.91
CA MET A 199 -7.54 -19.71 7.35
C MET A 199 -6.93 -19.81 5.94
N ALA A 200 -6.09 -20.83 5.68
CA ALA A 200 -5.57 -21.11 4.34
C ALA A 200 -6.68 -21.42 3.33
N GLY A 201 -7.71 -22.17 3.74
CA GLY A 201 -8.89 -22.45 2.92
C GLY A 201 -9.76 -21.23 2.60
N LEU A 202 -9.63 -20.14 3.37
CA LEU A 202 -10.37 -18.90 3.14
C LEU A 202 -9.66 -17.95 2.15
N ILE A 203 -8.40 -18.22 1.81
CA ILE A 203 -7.61 -17.39 0.88
C ILE A 203 -8.31 -17.35 -0.48
N GLN A 204 -8.47 -16.14 -1.03
CA GLN A 204 -9.10 -15.92 -2.33
C GLN A 204 -8.06 -15.51 -3.37
N PRO A 205 -8.27 -15.82 -4.67
CA PRO A 205 -7.46 -15.24 -5.73
C PRO A 205 -7.52 -13.71 -5.70
N ASN A 206 -6.36 -13.07 -5.72
CA ASN A 206 -6.25 -11.60 -5.66
C ASN A 206 -6.38 -11.00 -7.06
N ALA A 207 -7.37 -10.13 -7.26
CA ALA A 207 -7.63 -9.45 -8.54
C ALA A 207 -6.49 -8.49 -8.94
N ALA A 208 -5.67 -8.04 -7.97
CA ALA A 208 -4.55 -7.14 -8.23
C ALA A 208 -3.35 -7.82 -8.91
N LEU A 209 -3.38 -9.15 -9.10
CA LEU A 209 -2.34 -9.87 -9.84
C LEU A 209 -2.20 -9.33 -11.28
N ASP A 210 -3.30 -8.98 -11.94
CA ASP A 210 -3.27 -8.42 -13.30
C ASP A 210 -2.67 -7.01 -13.35
N HIS A 211 -2.95 -6.20 -12.33
CA HIS A 211 -2.31 -4.89 -12.17
C HIS A 211 -0.80 -5.02 -11.93
N TRP A 212 -0.39 -5.93 -11.04
CA TRP A 212 1.02 -6.19 -10.78
C TRP A 212 1.77 -6.68 -12.02
N GLU A 213 1.19 -7.60 -12.79
CA GLU A 213 1.78 -8.07 -14.05
C GLU A 213 1.99 -6.92 -15.04
N THR A 214 0.96 -6.07 -15.20
CA THR A 214 1.04 -4.90 -16.08
C THR A 214 2.13 -3.93 -15.65
N LEU A 215 2.29 -3.71 -14.33
CA LEU A 215 3.28 -2.80 -13.78
C LEU A 215 4.70 -3.35 -13.90
N THR A 216 4.91 -4.64 -13.65
CA THR A 216 6.23 -5.28 -13.70
C THR A 216 6.86 -5.27 -15.09
N ARG A 217 6.05 -5.20 -16.15
CA ARG A 217 6.52 -4.96 -17.53
C ARG A 217 7.20 -3.59 -17.71
N ARG A 218 6.87 -2.60 -16.88
CA ARG A 218 7.33 -1.21 -17.02
C ARG A 218 8.38 -0.82 -15.99
N ARG A 219 8.29 -1.35 -14.77
CA ARG A 219 9.15 -1.01 -13.63
C ARG A 219 9.25 -2.19 -12.66
N ARG A 220 10.20 -2.15 -11.73
CA ARG A 220 10.25 -3.13 -10.65
C ARG A 220 9.12 -2.85 -9.67
N VAL A 221 8.39 -3.89 -9.28
CA VAL A 221 7.32 -3.83 -8.26
C VAL A 221 7.39 -5.12 -7.46
N VAL A 222 7.67 -4.99 -6.16
CA VAL A 222 7.81 -6.14 -5.27
C VAL A 222 6.44 -6.67 -4.88
N ALA A 223 6.21 -7.96 -5.03
CA ALA A 223 5.07 -8.66 -4.47
C ALA A 223 5.39 -9.12 -3.03
N LEU A 224 4.51 -8.78 -2.10
CA LEU A 224 4.59 -9.16 -0.70
C LEU A 224 3.26 -9.75 -0.21
N ALA A 225 3.31 -10.32 0.99
CA ALA A 225 2.14 -10.69 1.77
C ALA A 225 2.12 -9.88 3.06
N GLY A 226 0.95 -9.37 3.42
CA GLY A 226 0.73 -8.66 4.67
C GLY A 226 -0.33 -9.37 5.50
N ALA A 227 -0.14 -9.36 6.82
CA ALA A 227 -1.02 -10.09 7.72
C ALA A 227 -2.28 -9.29 8.06
N ASP A 228 -2.17 -7.97 8.04
CA ASP A 228 -3.23 -7.03 8.43
C ASP A 228 -3.83 -7.43 9.79
N ALA A 229 -2.92 -7.85 10.68
CA ALA A 229 -3.26 -8.57 11.90
C ALA A 229 -3.60 -7.59 13.01
N HIS A 230 -4.88 -7.61 13.41
CA HIS A 230 -5.44 -6.80 14.49
C HIS A 230 -5.74 -7.61 15.77
N ALA A 231 -5.62 -8.94 15.68
CA ALA A 231 -6.14 -9.89 16.67
C ALA A 231 -7.63 -9.70 17.00
N LYS A 232 -8.42 -9.19 16.04
CA LYS A 232 -9.79 -8.70 16.25
C LYS A 232 -10.69 -9.08 15.07
N LEU A 233 -11.87 -9.61 15.39
CA LEU A 233 -13.02 -9.66 14.49
C LEU A 233 -14.09 -8.71 15.03
N ALA A 234 -14.42 -7.69 14.24
CA ALA A 234 -15.47 -6.73 14.56
C ALA A 234 -16.70 -6.90 13.63
N PRO A 235 -17.93 -6.58 14.10
CA PRO A 235 -19.13 -6.60 13.25
C PRO A 235 -19.01 -5.64 12.06
N ARG A 236 -19.78 -5.91 10.99
CA ARG A 236 -19.69 -5.25 9.66
C ARG A 236 -19.66 -3.72 9.65
N ASN A 237 -20.18 -3.05 10.68
CA ASN A 237 -20.32 -1.59 10.77
C ASN A 237 -19.43 -0.95 11.84
N ALA A 238 -18.44 -1.66 12.38
CA ALA A 238 -17.48 -1.06 13.31
C ALA A 238 -16.45 -0.24 12.54
N ASP A 239 -16.32 1.04 12.89
CA ASP A 239 -15.22 1.89 12.46
C ASP A 239 -13.88 1.34 12.97
N PRO A 240 -12.75 1.59 12.27
CA PRO A 240 -11.42 1.34 12.81
C PRO A 240 -11.31 2.02 14.19
N GLY A 241 -11.18 1.22 15.26
CA GLY A 241 -11.14 1.71 16.64
C GLY A 241 -12.35 1.38 17.54
N ASP A 242 -13.52 0.94 17.04
CA ASP A 242 -14.62 0.53 17.94
C ASP A 242 -14.34 -0.88 18.52
N THR A 243 -14.10 -0.95 19.84
CA THR A 243 -13.70 -2.18 20.56
C THR A 243 -14.84 -2.82 21.37
N ARG A 244 -16.06 -2.24 21.35
CA ARG A 244 -17.16 -2.65 22.24
C ARG A 244 -17.69 -4.07 22.03
N TYR A 245 -17.54 -4.63 20.83
CA TYR A 245 -18.00 -5.99 20.49
C TYR A 245 -16.96 -6.74 19.65
N VAL A 246 -15.76 -6.92 20.18
CA VAL A 246 -14.65 -7.58 19.49
C VAL A 246 -14.45 -9.00 19.98
N LEU A 247 -14.41 -9.95 19.04
CA LEU A 247 -13.91 -11.30 19.30
C LEU A 247 -12.38 -11.30 19.04
N PRO A 248 -11.55 -11.79 19.97
CA PRO A 248 -10.09 -11.82 19.80
C PRO A 248 -9.63 -12.94 18.86
N LEU A 249 -10.18 -12.97 17.65
CA LEU A 249 -10.03 -14.04 16.66
C LEU A 249 -9.91 -13.41 15.26
N PRO A 250 -8.99 -13.87 14.40
CA PRO A 250 -7.87 -14.76 14.73
C PRO A 250 -6.83 -14.02 15.58
N GLY A 251 -6.24 -14.68 16.58
CA GLY A 251 -5.16 -14.09 17.37
C GLY A 251 -3.84 -14.03 16.60
N TYR A 252 -2.90 -13.16 17.02
CA TYR A 252 -1.61 -12.94 16.33
C TYR A 252 -0.86 -14.23 15.97
N GLU A 253 -0.67 -15.14 16.92
CA GLU A 253 0.05 -16.39 16.66
C GLU A 253 -0.64 -17.26 15.60
N SER A 254 -1.98 -17.27 15.58
CA SER A 254 -2.70 -18.02 14.56
C SER A 254 -2.44 -17.41 13.17
N SER A 255 -2.53 -16.09 13.05
CA SER A 255 -2.24 -15.37 11.80
C SER A 255 -0.79 -15.54 11.35
N PHE A 256 0.17 -15.54 12.28
CA PHE A 256 1.60 -15.71 11.97
C PHE A 256 2.00 -17.14 11.60
N ARG A 257 1.16 -18.13 11.94
CA ARG A 257 1.33 -19.52 11.51
C ARG A 257 0.64 -19.83 10.18
N LEU A 258 -0.11 -18.88 9.60
CA LEU A 258 -0.82 -19.06 8.33
C LEU A 258 0.12 -18.95 7.14
N PHE A 259 0.98 -17.94 7.14
CA PHE A 259 1.91 -17.64 6.06
C PHE A 259 3.15 -16.95 6.61
N SER A 260 4.21 -16.93 5.80
CA SER A 260 5.44 -16.21 6.07
C SER A 260 5.98 -15.54 4.82
N VAL A 261 6.65 -14.40 5.01
CA VAL A 261 7.47 -13.73 4.00
C VAL A 261 8.92 -14.13 4.27
N HIS A 262 9.52 -14.81 3.31
CA HIS A 262 10.90 -15.26 3.37
C HIS A 262 11.79 -14.26 2.63
N VAL A 263 12.67 -13.58 3.36
CA VAL A 263 13.56 -12.56 2.78
C VAL A 263 14.99 -13.06 2.74
N ARG A 264 15.68 -12.92 1.61
CA ARG A 264 17.09 -13.31 1.43
C ARG A 264 17.98 -12.06 1.54
N PRO A 265 18.60 -11.79 2.70
CA PRO A 265 19.58 -10.71 2.79
C PRO A 265 20.91 -11.10 2.14
N ASP A 266 21.64 -10.10 1.64
CA ASP A 266 22.99 -10.29 1.07
C ASP A 266 23.98 -10.90 2.07
N ARG A 267 23.72 -10.73 3.37
CA ARG A 267 24.52 -11.28 4.46
C ARG A 267 23.60 -11.78 5.58
N PRO A 268 23.99 -12.85 6.31
CA PRO A 268 23.25 -13.32 7.48
C PRO A 268 23.07 -12.20 8.52
N PHE A 269 22.03 -12.30 9.35
CA PHE A 269 21.87 -11.39 10.49
C PHE A 269 23.06 -11.48 11.46
N SER A 270 23.49 -10.31 11.91
CA SER A 270 24.63 -10.09 12.79
C SER A 270 24.28 -10.13 14.28
N GLY A 271 22.99 -10.05 14.62
CA GLY A 271 22.48 -9.87 15.97
C GLY A 271 22.39 -8.40 16.41
N ARG A 272 22.83 -7.45 15.57
CA ARG A 272 22.68 -6.00 15.83
C ARG A 272 21.47 -5.49 15.08
N ALA A 273 20.44 -5.10 15.84
CA ALA A 273 19.12 -4.79 15.29
C ALA A 273 19.14 -3.72 14.18
N ALA A 274 19.96 -2.67 14.31
CA ALA A 274 20.06 -1.62 13.31
C ALA A 274 20.60 -2.13 11.95
N ASP A 275 21.70 -2.89 11.95
CA ASP A 275 22.27 -3.42 10.70
C ASP A 275 21.41 -4.51 10.09
N ASP A 276 20.79 -5.34 10.93
CA ASP A 276 19.94 -6.43 10.48
C ASP A 276 18.63 -5.88 9.89
N ALA A 277 18.10 -4.79 10.45
CA ALA A 277 16.98 -4.05 9.85
C ALA A 277 17.36 -3.44 8.50
N ALA A 278 18.54 -2.80 8.39
CA ALA A 278 19.01 -2.27 7.11
C ALA A 278 19.19 -3.38 6.05
N ARG A 279 19.70 -4.56 6.43
CA ARG A 279 19.81 -5.73 5.54
C ARG A 279 18.44 -6.27 5.13
N LEU A 280 17.52 -6.40 6.09
CA LEU A 280 16.16 -6.87 5.85
C LEU A 280 15.42 -5.96 4.88
N VAL A 281 15.40 -4.65 5.16
CA VAL A 281 14.74 -3.66 4.31
C VAL A 281 15.41 -3.58 2.95
N GLY A 282 16.74 -3.61 2.88
CA GLY A 282 17.48 -3.63 1.61
C GLY A 282 17.06 -4.79 0.71
N ALA A 283 16.93 -6.00 1.27
CA ALA A 283 16.48 -7.18 0.54
C ALA A 283 15.00 -7.10 0.13
N ILE A 284 14.13 -6.58 1.00
CA ILE A 284 12.72 -6.31 0.63
C ILE A 284 12.65 -5.33 -0.54
N ARG A 285 13.40 -4.21 -0.49
CA ARG A 285 13.48 -3.21 -1.57
C ARG A 285 13.99 -3.82 -2.88
N ALA A 286 14.94 -4.75 -2.80
CA ALA A 286 15.45 -5.47 -3.96
C ALA A 286 14.48 -6.53 -4.51
N GLY A 287 13.41 -6.86 -3.78
CA GLY A 287 12.49 -7.93 -4.13
C GLY A 287 13.07 -9.32 -3.92
N HIS A 288 14.11 -9.46 -3.10
CA HIS A 288 14.74 -10.74 -2.73
C HIS A 288 13.88 -11.47 -1.70
N ALA A 289 12.64 -11.77 -2.05
CA ALA A 289 11.68 -12.37 -1.16
C ALA A 289 10.67 -13.26 -1.90
N TYR A 290 10.20 -14.29 -1.21
CA TYR A 290 9.04 -15.08 -1.62
C TYR A 290 8.03 -15.19 -0.47
N THR A 291 6.78 -15.48 -0.80
CA THR A 291 5.72 -15.76 0.18
C THR A 291 5.43 -17.26 0.22
N ALA A 292 5.26 -17.82 1.41
CA ALA A 292 4.81 -19.19 1.62
C ALA A 292 3.54 -19.24 2.48
N ILE A 293 2.57 -20.08 2.12
CA ILE A 293 1.35 -20.34 2.90
C ILE A 293 1.61 -21.55 3.81
N ASP A 294 2.16 -21.30 4.99
CA ASP A 294 2.50 -22.31 6.00
C ASP A 294 1.31 -23.15 6.51
N GLY A 295 0.08 -22.63 6.35
CA GLY A 295 -1.16 -23.38 6.56
C GLY A 295 -1.41 -24.50 5.54
N VAL A 296 -0.61 -24.57 4.47
CA VAL A 296 -0.63 -25.66 3.48
C VAL A 296 0.50 -26.65 3.75
N ALA A 297 1.75 -26.17 3.79
CA ALA A 297 2.92 -26.97 4.12
C ALA A 297 4.04 -26.08 4.71
N THR A 298 4.79 -26.59 5.69
CA THR A 298 5.79 -25.79 6.42
C THR A 298 6.88 -26.67 7.07
N PRO A 299 8.13 -26.19 7.24
CA PRO A 299 8.68 -24.93 6.69
C PRO A 299 8.92 -25.03 5.19
N ALA A 300 8.67 -23.94 4.47
CA ALA A 300 9.00 -23.84 3.05
C ALA A 300 10.50 -23.57 2.84
N SER A 301 11.03 -24.13 1.76
CA SER A 301 12.36 -23.80 1.24
C SER A 301 12.23 -23.58 -0.26
N PHE A 302 12.71 -22.45 -0.75
CA PHE A 302 12.54 -22.04 -2.14
C PHE A 302 13.69 -21.17 -2.65
N GLU A 303 14.08 -21.44 -3.91
CA GLU A 303 15.06 -20.67 -4.65
C GLU A 303 14.61 -20.58 -6.12
N PHE A 304 14.49 -19.36 -6.64
CA PHE A 304 14.27 -19.09 -8.05
C PHE A 304 15.43 -18.30 -8.63
N THR A 305 16.04 -18.84 -9.67
CA THR A 305 17.23 -18.27 -10.33
C THR A 305 17.05 -18.24 -11.83
N ALA A 306 17.75 -17.31 -12.47
CA ALA A 306 17.89 -17.25 -13.91
C ALA A 306 19.37 -17.13 -14.28
N THR A 307 19.81 -17.92 -15.26
CA THR A 307 21.21 -17.95 -15.70
C THR A 307 21.29 -17.79 -17.22
N ASN A 308 22.18 -16.90 -17.68
CA ASN A 308 22.62 -16.82 -19.06
C ASN A 308 24.14 -16.53 -19.12
N ALA A 309 24.68 -16.20 -20.30
CA ALA A 309 26.10 -15.92 -20.48
C ALA A 309 26.62 -14.70 -19.66
N LEU A 310 25.73 -13.82 -19.20
CA LEU A 310 26.09 -12.64 -18.40
C LEU A 310 26.13 -12.91 -16.89
N GLY A 311 25.64 -14.08 -16.45
CA GLY A 311 25.68 -14.49 -15.05
C GLY A 311 24.38 -15.14 -14.56
N THR A 312 24.32 -15.33 -13.24
CA THR A 312 23.17 -15.85 -12.51
C THR A 312 22.59 -14.76 -11.63
N VAL A 313 21.27 -14.62 -11.64
CA VAL A 313 20.53 -13.70 -10.77
C VAL A 313 19.39 -14.43 -10.06
N HIS A 314 18.85 -13.81 -9.01
CA HIS A 314 17.77 -14.36 -8.20
C HIS A 314 16.48 -13.56 -8.36
N GLU A 315 15.38 -14.05 -7.79
CA GLU A 315 14.13 -13.30 -7.69
C GLU A 315 14.35 -11.87 -7.18
N GLY A 316 13.71 -10.89 -7.82
CA GLY A 316 13.88 -9.46 -7.58
C GLY A 316 14.88 -8.78 -8.51
N ASP A 317 15.88 -9.49 -9.02
CA ASP A 317 16.97 -8.94 -9.82
C ASP A 317 16.65 -8.72 -11.30
N GLU A 318 17.51 -7.95 -11.95
CA GLU A 318 17.49 -7.73 -13.40
C GLU A 318 18.74 -8.32 -14.06
N LEU A 319 18.54 -9.05 -15.15
CA LEU A 319 19.60 -9.63 -15.98
C LEU A 319 19.50 -9.07 -17.40
N GLY A 320 20.65 -8.71 -17.96
CA GLY A 320 20.74 -8.28 -19.35
C GLY A 320 20.30 -9.37 -20.32
N VAL A 321 19.67 -8.96 -21.41
CA VAL A 321 19.31 -9.87 -22.51
C VAL A 321 20.56 -10.14 -23.37
N GLY A 322 20.96 -11.41 -23.52
CA GLY A 322 22.18 -11.78 -24.24
C GLY A 322 22.26 -13.22 -24.77
N GLY A 323 21.17 -13.98 -24.73
CA GLY A 323 21.15 -15.39 -25.15
C GLY A 323 20.07 -16.19 -24.41
N PRO A 324 19.94 -17.50 -24.70
CA PRO A 324 19.00 -18.37 -24.01
C PRO A 324 19.12 -18.24 -22.48
N LEU A 325 17.98 -18.24 -21.82
CA LEU A 325 17.88 -18.07 -20.37
C LEU A 325 17.44 -19.40 -19.75
N SER A 326 18.23 -19.90 -18.81
CA SER A 326 17.86 -21.07 -18.00
C SER A 326 17.24 -20.60 -16.69
N LEU A 327 15.93 -20.80 -16.55
CA LEU A 327 15.17 -20.54 -15.33
C LEU A 327 15.17 -21.80 -14.47
N ARG A 328 15.49 -21.70 -13.19
CA ARG A 328 15.52 -22.85 -12.28
C ARG A 328 14.83 -22.54 -10.96
N VAL A 329 13.89 -23.41 -10.59
CA VAL A 329 13.22 -23.44 -9.29
C VAL A 329 13.72 -24.66 -8.51
N ARG A 330 14.22 -24.43 -7.30
CA ARG A 330 14.52 -25.49 -6.33
C ARG A 330 13.67 -25.29 -5.10
N SER A 331 13.05 -26.36 -4.60
CA SER A 331 12.18 -26.30 -3.44
C SER A 331 12.21 -27.57 -2.60
N ASN A 332 11.48 -27.57 -1.49
CA ASN A 332 11.13 -28.79 -0.74
C ASN A 332 9.66 -29.20 -0.93
N ALA A 333 9.06 -28.89 -2.10
CA ALA A 333 7.68 -29.26 -2.42
C ALA A 333 7.46 -30.78 -2.24
N PRO A 334 6.44 -31.19 -1.47
CA PRO A 334 6.10 -32.61 -1.34
C PRO A 334 5.30 -33.09 -2.57
N ALA A 335 5.01 -34.39 -2.62
CA ALA A 335 4.11 -34.94 -3.63
C ALA A 335 2.70 -34.31 -3.54
N GLY A 336 1.99 -34.22 -4.66
CA GLY A 336 0.72 -33.52 -4.84
C GLY A 336 0.86 -32.01 -5.12
N PHE A 337 2.06 -31.54 -5.44
CA PHE A 337 2.34 -30.12 -5.71
C PHE A 337 2.86 -29.93 -7.13
N THR A 338 2.50 -28.81 -7.74
CA THR A 338 2.89 -28.46 -9.10
C THR A 338 3.68 -27.16 -9.10
N THR A 339 4.90 -27.21 -9.62
CA THR A 339 5.74 -26.03 -9.83
C THR A 339 5.44 -25.44 -11.21
N LEU A 340 5.13 -24.16 -11.24
CA LEU A 340 4.79 -23.37 -12.43
C LEU A 340 5.80 -22.23 -12.56
N ILE A 341 6.39 -22.07 -13.74
CA ILE A 341 7.19 -20.88 -14.07
C ILE A 341 6.43 -20.10 -15.15
N TYR A 342 6.32 -18.80 -14.95
CA TYR A 342 5.59 -17.88 -15.81
C TYR A 342 6.52 -16.92 -16.53
N GLU A 343 6.12 -16.51 -17.72
CA GLU A 343 6.52 -15.27 -18.37
C GLU A 343 5.29 -14.35 -18.44
N GLY A 344 5.25 -13.33 -17.58
CA GLY A 344 4.03 -12.57 -17.34
C GLY A 344 2.89 -13.50 -16.89
N ARG A 345 1.85 -13.67 -17.72
CA ARG A 345 0.73 -14.60 -17.49
C ARG A 345 0.92 -15.99 -18.10
N ARG A 346 1.91 -16.17 -18.98
CA ARG A 346 2.07 -17.39 -19.77
C ARG A 346 2.91 -18.41 -19.01
N ILE A 347 2.38 -19.61 -18.81
CA ILE A 347 3.16 -20.71 -18.23
C ILE A 347 4.21 -21.15 -19.26
N VAL A 348 5.50 -21.11 -18.87
CA VAL A 348 6.62 -21.60 -19.69
C VAL A 348 7.01 -23.02 -19.33
N THR A 349 6.80 -23.43 -18.08
CA THR A 349 6.92 -24.83 -17.66
C THR A 349 5.95 -25.14 -16.52
N SER A 350 5.51 -26.39 -16.47
CA SER A 350 4.69 -26.97 -15.41
C SER A 350 5.23 -28.36 -15.12
N GLN A 351 5.62 -28.62 -13.88
CA GLN A 351 6.08 -29.93 -13.44
C GLN A 351 5.42 -30.32 -12.11
N HIS A 352 4.78 -31.49 -12.12
CA HIS A 352 4.16 -32.09 -10.94
C HIS A 352 5.20 -32.95 -10.20
N ASP A 353 5.13 -32.95 -8.87
CA ASP A 353 5.96 -33.80 -8.00
C ASP A 353 7.47 -33.65 -8.20
N SER A 354 7.92 -32.44 -8.56
CA SER A 354 9.34 -32.11 -8.75
C SER A 354 9.80 -31.00 -7.80
N GLN A 355 10.96 -31.24 -7.17
CA GLN A 355 11.66 -30.30 -6.29
C GLN A 355 12.77 -29.51 -7.00
N ASP A 356 13.09 -29.86 -8.25
CA ASP A 356 14.13 -29.19 -9.06
C ASP A 356 13.65 -29.11 -10.51
N VAL A 357 13.18 -27.92 -10.88
CA VAL A 357 12.52 -27.66 -12.16
C VAL A 357 13.36 -26.65 -12.93
N THR A 358 13.76 -27.03 -14.14
CA THR A 358 14.50 -26.16 -15.05
C THR A 358 13.71 -25.94 -16.34
N ALA A 359 13.66 -24.71 -16.80
CA ALA A 359 13.07 -24.31 -18.08
C ALA A 359 14.04 -23.44 -18.87
N ASN A 360 14.27 -23.81 -20.12
CA ASN A 360 15.04 -23.00 -21.05
C ASN A 360 14.09 -22.15 -21.88
N VAL A 361 14.25 -20.83 -21.82
CA VAL A 361 13.45 -19.88 -22.59
C VAL A 361 14.33 -19.07 -23.54
N PRO A 362 13.77 -18.51 -24.63
CA PRO A 362 14.52 -17.64 -25.51
C PRO A 362 15.10 -16.43 -24.77
N GLY A 363 16.20 -15.91 -25.29
CA GLY A 363 16.80 -14.66 -24.81
C GLY A 363 16.05 -13.41 -25.24
N SER A 364 14.72 -13.40 -25.18
CA SER A 364 13.92 -12.19 -25.42
C SER A 364 13.67 -11.46 -24.09
N PRO A 365 13.42 -10.13 -24.12
CA PRO A 365 13.00 -9.43 -22.92
C PRO A 365 11.72 -10.05 -22.34
N GLY A 366 11.70 -10.24 -21.01
CA GLY A 366 10.62 -10.92 -20.32
C GLY A 366 10.67 -10.67 -18.82
N VAL A 367 9.53 -10.90 -18.16
CA VAL A 367 9.41 -10.86 -16.71
C VAL A 367 8.99 -12.25 -16.27
N TYR A 368 9.85 -12.92 -15.50
CA TYR A 368 9.65 -14.30 -15.10
C TYR A 368 9.38 -14.40 -13.62
N TRP A 369 8.43 -15.21 -13.20
CA TRP A 369 8.16 -15.49 -11.78
C TRP A 369 7.66 -16.93 -11.65
N ALA A 370 7.70 -17.45 -10.43
CA ALA A 370 7.35 -18.84 -10.17
C ALA A 370 6.31 -18.97 -9.06
N GLU A 371 5.49 -19.99 -9.19
CA GLU A 371 4.48 -20.39 -8.22
C GLU A 371 4.58 -21.89 -7.98
N ILE A 372 4.33 -22.33 -6.75
CA ILE A 372 4.11 -23.75 -6.45
C ILE A 372 2.71 -23.88 -5.89
N VAL A 373 1.88 -24.71 -6.52
CA VAL A 373 0.47 -24.89 -6.19
C VAL A 373 0.25 -26.28 -5.59
N ALA A 374 -0.48 -26.36 -4.49
CA ALA A 374 -0.95 -27.63 -3.94
C ALA A 374 -2.15 -28.12 -4.75
N THR A 375 -1.91 -28.96 -5.76
CA THR A 375 -2.95 -29.48 -6.66
C THR A 375 -3.65 -30.73 -6.13
N GLY A 376 -3.07 -31.40 -5.12
CA GLY A 376 -3.68 -32.53 -4.42
C GLY A 376 -4.84 -32.18 -3.46
N ARG A 377 -5.37 -30.95 -3.50
CA ARG A 377 -6.46 -30.46 -2.64
C ARG A 377 -7.48 -29.64 -3.41
N ALA A 378 -8.71 -29.57 -2.91
CA ALA A 378 -9.79 -28.75 -3.47
C ALA A 378 -10.25 -27.67 -2.45
N PRO A 379 -10.26 -26.37 -2.81
CA PRO A 379 -9.67 -25.81 -4.03
C PRO A 379 -8.14 -25.95 -4.03
N GLU A 380 -7.55 -25.89 -5.22
CA GLU A 380 -6.10 -25.73 -5.37
C GLU A 380 -5.68 -24.41 -4.72
N LEU A 381 -4.56 -24.43 -3.98
CA LEU A 381 -4.04 -23.24 -3.30
C LEU A 381 -2.58 -23.04 -3.69
N THR A 382 -2.23 -21.80 -4.01
CA THR A 382 -0.84 -21.37 -4.06
C THR A 382 -0.19 -21.69 -2.71
N TRP A 383 0.92 -22.41 -2.73
CA TRP A 383 1.74 -22.64 -1.55
C TRP A 383 2.90 -21.65 -1.49
N VAL A 384 3.64 -21.48 -2.59
CA VAL A 384 4.76 -20.53 -2.68
C VAL A 384 4.57 -19.61 -3.88
N ARG A 385 4.90 -18.34 -3.72
CA ARG A 385 4.98 -17.35 -4.82
C ARG A 385 6.26 -16.54 -4.71
N SER A 386 7.01 -16.48 -5.80
CA SER A 386 8.26 -15.71 -5.90
C SER A 386 8.01 -14.24 -6.26
N ASN A 387 9.04 -13.41 -6.07
CA ASN A 387 9.16 -12.16 -6.81
C ASN A 387 9.65 -12.40 -8.26
N PRO A 388 9.57 -11.38 -9.15
CA PRO A 388 9.97 -11.55 -10.54
C PRO A 388 11.47 -11.44 -10.74
N ILE A 389 11.99 -12.18 -11.72
CA ILE A 389 13.28 -11.94 -12.37
C ILE A 389 13.02 -11.16 -13.66
N TYR A 390 13.72 -10.05 -13.83
CA TYR A 390 13.56 -9.16 -14.99
C TYR A 390 14.65 -9.46 -16.02
N ALA A 391 14.29 -10.02 -17.18
CA ALA A 391 15.19 -10.07 -18.33
C ALA A 391 14.92 -8.85 -19.21
N ARG A 392 15.77 -7.82 -19.15
CA ARG A 392 15.57 -6.58 -19.90
C ARG A 392 16.76 -6.24 -20.78
N ARG A 393 16.48 -5.56 -21.89
CA ARG A 393 17.55 -4.89 -22.64
C ARG A 393 18.01 -3.69 -21.80
N PRO A 394 19.31 -3.37 -21.79
CA PRO A 394 19.75 -2.05 -21.36
C PRO A 394 18.99 -1.03 -22.19
N GLY A 395 18.05 -0.32 -21.58
CA GLY A 395 17.17 0.61 -22.24
C GLY A 395 17.20 1.93 -21.50
N PRO A 396 17.12 3.07 -22.21
CA PRO A 396 16.94 4.34 -21.53
C PRO A 396 15.69 4.26 -20.64
N THR A 397 15.79 4.78 -19.42
CA THR A 397 14.63 4.96 -18.54
C THR A 397 13.51 5.60 -19.36
N VAL A 398 12.35 4.94 -19.43
CA VAL A 398 11.18 5.47 -20.14
C VAL A 398 10.89 6.84 -19.54
N THR A 399 11.26 7.89 -20.27
CA THR A 399 10.97 9.25 -19.87
C THR A 399 9.47 9.43 -20.09
N PRO A 400 8.70 9.90 -19.09
CA PRO A 400 7.29 10.19 -19.28
C PRO A 400 7.13 11.08 -20.51
N SER A 401 6.06 10.88 -21.29
CA SER A 401 5.76 11.77 -22.42
C SER A 401 5.79 13.21 -21.93
N ALA A 402 6.74 14.01 -22.45
CA ALA A 402 6.83 15.41 -22.09
C ALA A 402 5.52 16.12 -22.48
N ARG A 403 4.91 16.82 -21.51
CA ARG A 403 3.77 17.69 -21.78
C ARG A 403 4.21 18.81 -22.75
N PRO A 404 3.37 19.26 -23.70
CA PRO A 404 3.74 20.34 -24.63
C PRO A 404 4.15 21.62 -23.90
N PRO A 405 5.10 22.42 -24.43
CA PRO A 405 5.42 23.72 -23.87
C PRO A 405 4.23 24.69 -23.99
N ALA A 406 4.14 25.63 -23.06
CA ALA A 406 3.12 26.67 -23.11
C ALA A 406 3.32 27.59 -24.34
N THR A 407 2.24 27.83 -25.06
CA THR A 407 2.12 28.71 -26.24
C THR A 407 1.58 30.09 -25.88
N ALA A 408 0.82 30.20 -24.79
CA ALA A 408 0.28 31.46 -24.28
C ALA A 408 0.35 31.51 -22.75
N SER A 409 0.46 32.73 -22.19
CA SER A 409 0.48 32.94 -20.74
C SER A 409 -0.22 34.25 -20.36
N VAL A 410 -1.10 34.18 -19.35
CA VAL A 410 -1.81 35.31 -18.76
C VAL A 410 -1.43 35.38 -17.28
N ALA A 411 -0.75 36.46 -16.89
CA ALA A 411 -0.33 36.66 -15.50
C ALA A 411 -1.53 36.89 -14.58
N LEU A 412 -1.58 36.16 -13.46
CA LEU A 412 -2.52 36.36 -12.36
C LEU A 412 -1.96 37.29 -11.26
N PHE A 413 -0.64 37.45 -11.25
CA PHE A 413 0.06 38.34 -10.35
C PHE A 413 0.98 39.26 -11.15
N ASP A 414 0.74 40.57 -11.03
CA ASP A 414 1.43 41.63 -11.77
C ASP A 414 2.83 41.96 -11.20
N GLY A 415 3.19 41.38 -10.04
CA GLY A 415 4.43 41.69 -9.35
C GLY A 415 4.40 42.99 -8.54
N SER A 416 3.27 43.68 -8.45
CA SER A 416 3.18 45.02 -7.85
C SER A 416 1.98 45.27 -6.94
N SER A 417 0.91 44.47 -7.03
CA SER A 417 -0.31 44.62 -6.24
C SER A 417 -0.87 43.26 -5.79
N THR A 418 -1.70 43.25 -4.75
CA THR A 418 -2.52 42.08 -4.40
C THR A 418 -3.88 42.11 -5.10
N ALA A 419 -4.04 42.92 -6.16
CA ALA A 419 -5.31 43.09 -6.84
C ALA A 419 -5.81 41.75 -7.43
N GLY A 420 -7.09 41.44 -7.25
CA GLY A 420 -7.69 40.17 -7.66
C GLY A 420 -7.47 39.01 -6.69
N TRP A 421 -6.68 39.21 -5.63
CA TRP A 421 -6.43 38.21 -4.58
C TRP A 421 -7.12 38.59 -3.28
N ARG A 422 -7.78 37.60 -2.65
CA ARG A 422 -8.36 37.73 -1.30
C ARG A 422 -8.02 36.48 -0.47
N VAL A 423 -8.42 36.50 0.80
CA VAL A 423 -8.36 35.32 1.66
C VAL A 423 -9.76 34.80 2.00
N GLU A 424 -9.84 33.49 2.21
CA GLU A 424 -10.99 32.80 2.78
C GLU A 424 -10.52 31.94 3.95
N GLN A 425 -11.35 31.79 4.97
CA GLN A 425 -11.02 31.02 6.17
C GLN A 425 -12.30 30.54 6.85
N ASP A 426 -12.22 29.46 7.63
CA ASP A 426 -13.29 29.14 8.56
C ASP A 426 -13.38 30.21 9.68
N PRO A 427 -14.51 30.32 10.40
CA PRO A 427 -14.73 31.39 11.40
C PRO A 427 -13.69 31.46 12.53
N THR A 428 -12.91 30.41 12.74
CA THR A 428 -11.96 30.29 13.86
C THR A 428 -10.50 30.36 13.42
N SER A 429 -10.21 30.26 12.13
CA SER A 429 -8.88 30.39 11.57
C SER A 429 -8.57 31.82 11.13
N LEU A 430 -7.30 32.09 10.87
CA LEU A 430 -6.78 33.39 10.46
C LEU A 430 -6.03 33.26 9.13
N ALA A 431 -6.18 34.28 8.29
CA ALA A 431 -5.59 34.38 6.98
C ALA A 431 -5.37 35.86 6.63
N ALA A 432 -4.26 36.14 5.98
CA ALA A 432 -3.97 37.47 5.43
C ALA A 432 -3.08 37.36 4.21
N VAL A 433 -3.20 38.31 3.29
CA VAL A 433 -2.31 38.44 2.13
C VAL A 433 -1.72 39.84 2.09
N ASP A 434 -0.44 39.93 1.77
CA ASP A 434 0.28 41.18 1.54
C ASP A 434 1.40 40.98 0.51
N LEU A 435 1.95 42.08 0.00
CA LEU A 435 3.13 42.02 -0.87
C LEU A 435 4.39 41.88 -0.02
N ALA A 436 5.27 40.97 -0.44
CA ALA A 436 6.59 40.83 0.13
C ALA A 436 7.68 40.94 -0.93
N GLU A 437 8.76 41.63 -0.58
CA GLU A 437 10.03 41.56 -1.31
C GLU A 437 10.70 40.21 -1.01
N THR A 438 11.18 39.55 -2.07
CA THR A 438 11.97 38.31 -2.00
C THR A 438 13.24 38.49 -2.84
N PRO A 439 14.28 37.66 -2.63
CA PRO A 439 15.47 37.68 -3.50
C PRO A 439 15.16 37.42 -4.98
N SER A 440 14.05 36.77 -5.27
CA SER A 440 13.57 36.41 -6.61
C SER A 440 12.62 37.45 -7.23
N GLY A 441 12.34 38.56 -6.53
CA GLY A 441 11.44 39.64 -6.94
C GLY A 441 10.35 39.89 -5.90
N LYS A 442 9.19 40.40 -6.32
CA LYS A 442 8.03 40.53 -5.43
C LYS A 442 7.20 39.24 -5.46
N ALA A 443 6.55 38.93 -4.35
CA ALA A 443 5.65 37.79 -4.21
C ALA A 443 4.44 38.15 -3.34
N LEU A 444 3.33 37.44 -3.56
CA LEU A 444 2.20 37.41 -2.64
C LEU A 444 2.59 36.60 -1.42
N ARG A 445 2.63 37.24 -0.24
CA ARG A 445 2.85 36.57 1.03
C ARG A 445 1.51 36.22 1.65
N PHE A 446 1.17 34.94 1.61
CA PHE A 446 0.02 34.37 2.27
C PHE A 446 0.40 33.95 3.70
N ARG A 447 -0.22 34.58 4.69
CA ARG A 447 -0.11 34.26 6.12
C ARG A 447 -1.35 33.48 6.52
N PHE A 448 -1.17 32.39 7.24
CA PHE A 448 -2.28 31.57 7.74
C PHE A 448 -2.05 31.14 9.20
N GLY A 449 -3.13 30.86 9.90
CA GLY A 449 -3.17 30.22 11.21
C GLY A 449 -4.44 29.38 11.33
N LEU A 450 -4.31 28.06 11.35
CA LEU A 450 -5.44 27.16 11.58
C LEU A 450 -5.81 27.18 13.06
N SER A 451 -7.10 27.13 13.36
CA SER A 451 -7.55 27.04 14.75
C SER A 451 -7.08 25.74 15.43
N GLY A 452 -6.90 25.80 16.75
CA GLY A 452 -6.48 24.66 17.55
C GLY A 452 -7.64 23.67 17.84
N GLY A 453 -7.32 22.58 18.53
CA GLY A 453 -8.29 21.57 18.93
C GLY A 453 -8.33 20.36 17.99
N SER A 454 -9.45 19.64 17.99
CA SER A 454 -9.63 18.47 17.12
C SER A 454 -9.76 18.89 15.65
N PRO A 455 -9.25 18.09 14.70
CA PRO A 455 -9.50 18.30 13.28
C PRO A 455 -11.02 18.35 13.00
N ALA A 456 -11.50 19.50 12.54
CA ALA A 456 -12.91 19.82 12.33
C ALA A 456 -13.09 20.72 11.09
N GLN A 457 -12.31 20.46 10.03
CA GLN A 457 -12.28 21.21 8.77
C GLN A 457 -11.72 22.63 8.87
N GLN A 458 -10.75 22.85 9.75
CA GLN A 458 -10.00 24.11 9.79
C GLN A 458 -9.38 24.37 8.41
N VAL A 459 -9.56 25.59 7.90
CA VAL A 459 -9.10 25.96 6.57
C VAL A 459 -8.71 27.44 6.50
N ALA A 460 -7.63 27.69 5.76
CA ALA A 460 -7.24 29.02 5.30
C ALA A 460 -6.85 28.92 3.83
N ALA A 461 -7.35 29.83 3.00
CA ALA A 461 -7.13 29.84 1.56
C ALA A 461 -6.75 31.23 1.04
N LEU A 462 -5.79 31.27 0.13
CA LEU A 462 -5.56 32.41 -0.74
C LEU A 462 -6.32 32.18 -2.05
N VAL A 463 -7.16 33.13 -2.45
CA VAL A 463 -8.10 32.98 -3.57
C VAL A 463 -7.86 34.05 -4.62
N PHE A 464 -7.76 33.62 -5.87
CA PHE A 464 -7.81 34.49 -7.04
C PHE A 464 -9.16 34.37 -7.73
N ASP A 465 -9.83 35.51 -7.96
CA ASP A 465 -11.07 35.54 -8.73
C ASP A 465 -10.81 35.65 -10.22
N SER A 466 -11.35 34.69 -10.98
CA SER A 466 -11.34 34.68 -12.44
C SER A 466 -12.76 34.84 -12.98
N PRO A 467 -13.35 36.05 -12.95
CA PRO A 467 -14.72 36.28 -13.41
C PRO A 467 -14.91 35.94 -14.89
N ALA A 468 -13.86 36.07 -15.70
CA ALA A 468 -13.84 35.71 -17.12
C ALA A 468 -13.71 34.19 -17.39
N GLY A 469 -13.60 33.36 -16.34
CA GLY A 469 -13.38 31.92 -16.46
C GLY A 469 -11.94 31.54 -16.84
N ILE A 470 -11.65 30.23 -16.93
CA ILE A 470 -10.31 29.71 -17.26
C ILE A 470 -10.26 28.82 -18.49
N ALA A 471 -11.38 28.58 -19.18
CA ALA A 471 -11.52 27.58 -20.25
C ALA A 471 -10.56 27.71 -21.45
N ARG A 472 -9.93 28.86 -21.64
CA ARG A 472 -8.90 29.07 -22.69
C ARG A 472 -7.52 28.52 -22.31
N HIS A 473 -7.37 27.98 -21.11
CA HIS A 473 -6.12 27.55 -20.51
C HIS A 473 -6.23 26.09 -20.08
N ASP A 474 -5.11 25.38 -20.05
CA ASP A 474 -5.05 23.97 -19.66
C ASP A 474 -4.17 23.74 -18.42
N ARG A 475 -3.49 24.78 -17.92
CA ARG A 475 -2.63 24.70 -16.74
C ARG A 475 -2.50 26.02 -15.98
N LEU A 476 -2.14 25.89 -14.71
CA LEU A 476 -1.71 26.96 -13.81
C LEU A 476 -0.22 26.79 -13.50
N ASN A 477 0.59 27.81 -13.79
CA ASN A 477 2.01 27.85 -13.47
C ASN A 477 2.28 28.91 -12.39
N PHE A 478 3.16 28.62 -11.44
CA PHE A 478 3.53 29.55 -10.37
C PHE A 478 4.88 29.19 -9.75
N SER A 479 5.54 30.16 -9.12
CA SER A 479 6.66 29.90 -8.20
C SER A 479 6.17 29.96 -6.76
N ILE A 480 6.58 29.00 -5.93
CA ILE A 480 6.14 28.92 -4.54
C ILE A 480 7.28 28.53 -3.61
N ARG A 481 7.25 29.06 -2.39
CA ARG A 481 8.03 28.58 -1.23
C ARG A 481 7.24 28.76 0.05
N ALA A 482 7.56 27.98 1.07
CA ALA A 482 6.95 28.04 2.39
C ALA A 482 8.00 28.33 3.48
N GLU A 483 7.55 28.72 4.66
CA GLU A 483 8.43 28.90 5.83
C GLU A 483 8.98 27.58 6.35
N LYS A 484 8.22 26.50 6.18
CA LYS A 484 8.57 25.12 6.53
C LYS A 484 8.06 24.18 5.42
N PRO A 485 8.69 23.02 5.21
CA PRO A 485 8.18 22.01 4.29
C PRO A 485 6.71 21.68 4.60
N MET A 486 5.84 21.75 3.60
CA MET A 486 4.43 21.48 3.74
C MET A 486 3.79 21.08 2.40
N ARG A 487 2.52 20.65 2.44
CA ARG A 487 1.69 20.53 1.25
C ARG A 487 0.67 21.66 1.19
N VAL A 488 0.39 22.10 -0.04
CA VAL A 488 -0.62 23.11 -0.35
C VAL A 488 -1.59 22.51 -1.36
N SER A 489 -2.89 22.52 -1.05
CA SER A 489 -3.93 22.07 -1.98
C SER A 489 -4.26 23.20 -2.95
N VAL A 490 -3.96 22.99 -4.24
CA VAL A 490 -4.31 23.94 -5.30
C VAL A 490 -5.66 23.53 -5.86
N GLN A 491 -6.68 24.38 -5.70
CA GLN A 491 -8.07 24.04 -6.06
C GLN A 491 -8.63 24.94 -7.17
N LEU A 492 -9.42 24.32 -8.04
CA LEU A 492 -10.34 24.98 -8.96
C LEU A 492 -11.74 24.95 -8.35
N ARG A 493 -12.41 26.10 -8.27
CA ARG A 493 -13.79 26.17 -7.77
C ARG A 493 -14.74 26.75 -8.81
N ALA A 494 -15.82 26.02 -9.08
CA ALA A 494 -16.90 26.48 -9.94
C ALA A 494 -17.76 27.53 -9.21
N GLY A 495 -18.15 28.58 -9.93
CA GLY A 495 -18.88 29.73 -9.37
C GLY A 495 -20.19 30.05 -10.09
N ALA A 496 -20.60 29.23 -11.06
CA ALA A 496 -21.83 29.43 -11.82
C ALA A 496 -22.41 28.08 -12.28
N GLY A 497 -23.71 28.09 -12.58
CA GLY A 497 -24.43 26.91 -13.09
C GLY A 497 -24.65 25.83 -12.03
N GLU A 498 -24.97 24.61 -12.48
CA GLU A 498 -25.26 23.45 -11.62
C GLU A 498 -24.04 22.98 -10.81
N ALA A 499 -22.83 23.32 -11.27
CA ALA A 499 -21.58 23.02 -10.58
C ALA A 499 -21.17 24.08 -9.55
N ALA A 500 -22.01 25.10 -9.27
CA ALA A 500 -21.63 26.17 -8.35
C ALA A 500 -21.22 25.63 -6.96
N GLY A 501 -20.02 25.98 -6.51
CA GLY A 501 -19.45 25.51 -5.24
C GLY A 501 -18.65 24.22 -5.33
N GLU A 502 -18.72 23.48 -6.46
CA GLU A 502 -17.91 22.29 -6.68
C GLU A 502 -16.43 22.61 -6.82
N ARG A 503 -15.60 21.66 -6.40
CA ARG A 503 -14.16 21.83 -6.30
C ARG A 503 -13.40 20.64 -6.85
N TRP A 504 -12.28 20.93 -7.50
CA TRP A 504 -11.28 19.97 -7.92
C TRP A 504 -9.93 20.43 -7.40
N GLN A 505 -9.06 19.50 -6.98
CA GLN A 505 -7.78 19.84 -6.39
C GLN A 505 -6.62 19.04 -6.95
N ARG A 506 -5.44 19.59 -6.74
CA ARG A 506 -4.16 18.89 -6.80
C ARG A 506 -3.30 19.40 -5.65
N SER A 507 -2.78 18.51 -4.81
CA SER A 507 -1.82 18.92 -3.79
C SER A 507 -0.40 19.02 -4.36
N VAL A 508 0.37 20.01 -3.89
CA VAL A 508 1.79 20.16 -4.23
C VAL A 508 2.64 20.22 -2.97
N TYR A 509 3.77 19.54 -2.97
CA TYR A 509 4.82 19.74 -1.99
C TYR A 509 5.48 21.12 -2.19
N VAL A 510 5.70 21.84 -1.09
CA VAL A 510 6.33 23.14 -1.05
C VAL A 510 7.45 23.11 -0.03
N ASP A 511 8.65 23.44 -0.48
CA ASP A 511 9.86 23.52 0.35
C ASP A 511 10.15 24.98 0.78
N THR A 512 11.25 25.15 1.50
CA THR A 512 11.74 26.42 2.05
C THR A 512 12.42 27.33 1.02
N PHE A 513 12.70 26.81 -0.18
CA PHE A 513 13.27 27.54 -1.31
C PHE A 513 12.27 27.66 -2.47
N ASP A 514 12.45 28.67 -3.31
CA ASP A 514 11.57 28.93 -4.45
C ASP A 514 11.59 27.77 -5.46
N GLN A 515 10.40 27.24 -5.77
CA GLN A 515 10.20 26.16 -6.72
C GLN A 515 9.15 26.56 -7.75
N ALA A 516 9.44 26.31 -9.04
CA ALA A 516 8.43 26.40 -10.08
C ALA A 516 7.51 25.17 -10.02
N ARG A 517 6.20 25.39 -10.07
CA ARG A 517 5.16 24.35 -10.06
C ARG A 517 4.17 24.61 -11.18
N THR A 518 3.69 23.53 -11.78
CA THR A 518 2.66 23.55 -12.81
C THR A 518 1.59 22.54 -12.44
N ILE A 519 0.34 22.97 -12.46
CA ILE A 519 -0.83 22.12 -12.28
C ILE A 519 -1.60 22.10 -13.59
N TYR A 520 -1.66 20.93 -14.22
CA TYR A 520 -2.50 20.71 -15.38
C TYR A 520 -3.94 20.48 -14.92
N PHE A 521 -4.91 21.03 -15.66
CA PHE A 521 -6.31 20.95 -15.27
C PHE A 521 -6.95 19.59 -15.60
N ASP A 522 -6.28 18.76 -16.38
CA ASP A 522 -6.66 17.35 -16.58
C ASP A 522 -6.11 16.43 -15.48
N ASP A 523 -5.24 16.96 -14.60
CA ASP A 523 -4.58 16.24 -13.52
C ASP A 523 -5.24 16.47 -12.15
N VAL A 524 -6.22 17.38 -12.04
CA VAL A 524 -6.94 17.64 -10.77
C VAL A 524 -8.02 16.58 -10.51
N ALA A 525 -8.29 16.29 -9.24
CA ALA A 525 -9.30 15.33 -8.80
C ALA A 525 -10.46 16.02 -8.04
N PRO A 526 -11.69 15.49 -8.09
CA PRO A 526 -12.81 16.01 -7.32
C PRO A 526 -12.55 16.11 -5.82
N VAL A 527 -13.09 17.17 -5.18
CA VAL A 527 -13.13 17.33 -3.72
C VAL A 527 -14.58 17.20 -3.26
N GLY A 528 -14.87 16.14 -2.51
CA GLY A 528 -16.23 15.84 -2.07
C GLY A 528 -17.09 15.30 -3.22
N GLN A 529 -18.36 15.72 -3.29
CA GLN A 529 -19.26 15.33 -4.37
C GLN A 529 -19.18 16.35 -5.50
N THR A 530 -18.97 15.86 -6.72
CA THR A 530 -19.03 16.65 -7.95
C THR A 530 -19.86 15.94 -9.01
N HIS A 531 -20.49 16.69 -9.90
CA HIS A 531 -21.21 16.13 -11.05
C HIS A 531 -20.27 15.49 -12.08
N THR A 532 -19.02 15.96 -12.15
CA THR A 532 -18.03 15.53 -13.13
C THR A 532 -16.69 15.22 -12.47
N VAL A 533 -16.00 14.22 -13.02
CA VAL A 533 -14.65 13.85 -12.56
C VAL A 533 -13.63 14.92 -12.94
N ALA A 534 -13.69 15.41 -14.18
CA ALA A 534 -12.86 16.51 -14.65
C ALA A 534 -13.56 17.86 -14.43
N PRO A 535 -12.82 18.93 -14.13
CA PRO A 535 -13.41 20.25 -13.90
C PRO A 535 -14.05 20.82 -15.18
N PRO A 536 -15.31 21.31 -15.13
CA PRO A 536 -15.91 22.05 -16.23
C PRO A 536 -15.29 23.46 -16.28
N LEU A 537 -14.21 23.61 -17.06
CA LEU A 537 -13.37 24.83 -17.08
C LEU A 537 -14.13 26.12 -17.40
N ASP A 538 -15.23 26.04 -18.16
CA ASP A 538 -16.12 27.17 -18.46
C ASP A 538 -16.87 27.70 -17.23
N SER A 539 -17.03 26.87 -16.20
CA SER A 539 -17.76 27.19 -14.96
C SER A 539 -16.83 27.59 -13.80
N ILE A 540 -15.52 27.37 -13.93
CA ILE A 540 -14.53 27.73 -12.89
C ILE A 540 -14.41 29.25 -12.78
N ARG A 541 -14.53 29.76 -11.54
CA ARG A 541 -14.47 31.21 -11.25
C ARG A 541 -13.46 31.57 -10.17
N SER A 542 -12.92 30.60 -9.45
CA SER A 542 -11.85 30.86 -8.48
C SER A 542 -10.75 29.80 -8.55
N LEU A 543 -9.51 30.27 -8.35
CA LEU A 543 -8.32 29.45 -8.12
C LEU A 543 -7.89 29.65 -6.67
N LEU A 544 -7.63 28.56 -5.94
CA LEU A 544 -7.34 28.62 -4.51
C LEU A 544 -6.02 27.93 -4.18
N PHE A 545 -5.27 28.49 -3.25
CA PHE A 545 -4.17 27.84 -2.54
C PHE A 545 -4.64 27.61 -1.10
N VAL A 546 -4.91 26.36 -0.76
CA VAL A 546 -5.64 25.97 0.45
C VAL A 546 -4.71 25.24 1.41
N ILE A 547 -4.76 25.66 2.67
CA ILE A 547 -4.16 25.01 3.83
C ILE A 547 -5.30 24.47 4.68
N ASP A 548 -5.33 23.17 4.86
CA ASP A 548 -6.37 22.46 5.61
C ASP A 548 -5.77 21.37 6.50
N THR A 549 -6.63 20.70 7.28
CA THR A 549 -6.18 19.65 8.20
C THR A 549 -5.77 18.33 7.54
N THR A 550 -5.81 18.22 6.21
CA THR A 550 -5.33 17.01 5.51
C THR A 550 -3.81 16.89 5.62
N ASN A 551 -3.11 18.01 5.43
CA ASN A 551 -1.64 18.05 5.47
C ASN A 551 -1.10 19.11 6.45
N SER A 552 -1.91 19.55 7.41
CA SER A 552 -1.49 20.47 8.47
C SER A 552 -2.15 20.09 9.79
N LYS A 553 -1.43 20.24 10.90
CA LYS A 553 -2.00 20.02 12.23
C LYS A 553 -2.87 21.22 12.65
N PRO A 554 -3.99 21.01 13.38
CA PRO A 554 -4.70 22.11 14.02
C PRO A 554 -3.75 22.97 14.88
N GLY A 555 -3.99 24.28 14.91
CA GLY A 555 -3.16 25.25 15.65
C GLY A 555 -1.88 25.69 14.93
N VAL A 556 -1.55 25.14 13.75
CA VAL A 556 -0.37 25.56 13.00
C VAL A 556 -0.56 26.93 12.35
N SER A 557 0.49 27.73 12.32
CA SER A 557 0.54 28.98 11.55
C SER A 557 1.83 29.05 10.74
N GLY A 558 1.81 29.83 9.68
CA GLY A 558 2.94 29.94 8.78
C GLY A 558 2.76 30.96 7.66
N ARG A 559 3.76 30.98 6.78
CA ARG A 559 3.84 31.86 5.62
C ARG A 559 4.19 31.07 4.37
N ILE A 560 3.53 31.43 3.27
CA ILE A 560 3.80 30.95 1.92
C ILE A 560 4.00 32.17 1.04
N TRP A 561 4.95 32.10 0.11
CA TRP A 561 5.20 33.12 -0.89
C TRP A 561 4.89 32.55 -2.26
N ILE A 562 4.01 33.23 -3.00
CA ILE A 562 3.61 32.84 -4.36
C ILE A 562 4.00 33.97 -5.31
N GLY A 563 4.79 33.63 -6.32
CA GLY A 563 5.22 34.54 -7.38
C GLY A 563 4.89 33.98 -8.75
N LYS A 564 5.00 34.82 -9.79
CA LYS A 564 4.89 34.41 -11.20
C LYS A 564 3.66 33.52 -11.51
N ALA A 565 2.56 33.71 -10.78
CA ALA A 565 1.34 32.96 -10.98
C ALA A 565 0.72 33.36 -12.33
N ALA A 566 0.45 32.39 -13.19
CA ALA A 566 -0.06 32.61 -14.53
C ALA A 566 -0.90 31.41 -15.02
N LEU A 567 -1.98 31.71 -15.73
CA LEU A 567 -2.69 30.73 -16.54
C LEU A 567 -1.96 30.54 -17.87
N GLN A 568 -1.86 29.30 -18.34
CA GLN A 568 -1.13 28.96 -19.56
C GLN A 568 -1.92 27.98 -20.45
N ARG A 569 -1.57 27.95 -21.73
CA ARG A 569 -2.09 27.02 -22.73
C ARG A 569 -0.93 26.38 -23.49
#